data_AF-A0A5C7RJX2-F1
#
_entry.id   AF-A0A5C7RJX2-F1
#
_cell.length_a   1.000
_cell.length_b   1.000
_cell.length_c   1.000
_cell.angle_alpha   90.00
_cell.angle_beta   90.00
_cell.angle_gamma   90.00
#
_symmetry.space_group_name_H-M   'P 1'
#
loop_
_entity.id
_entity.type
_entity.pdbx_description
1 polymer ?
#
loop_
_entity_poly.entity_id
_entity_poly.type
_entity_poly.pdbx_seq_one_letter_code
_entity_poly.pdbx_strand_id
1 'polypeptide(L)'
;MPTFTKDSPVYIYYPIFKWGVYGLLAINVVLFFLHETFIEGLETLAWVALLLLFEWETSQLDKPYTNKWEKYSIHIGRFIAYAVILYSAYEYATPEYRAENGPLDMYNSLTWLGIVALLEYDVYANGLYGRVEWHIRNTIKVILYAALFVYAGMWAYEGGILDFYDATLWIICFFAIELNIFKFEETLPYSGEEMGKDKPVS
;
A
#
# COMPACT_ATOMS: atom_id res chain seq x y z
N MET A 1 -12.25 -24.07 2.18
CA MET A 1 -11.75 -22.67 2.18
C MET A 1 -12.49 -21.93 3.29
N PRO A 2 -11.81 -21.17 4.16
CA PRO A 2 -12.52 -20.33 5.11
C PRO A 2 -13.38 -19.34 4.33
N THR A 3 -14.70 -19.46 4.47
CA THR A 3 -15.65 -18.53 3.87
C THR A 3 -15.63 -17.25 4.68
N PHE A 4 -15.39 -16.10 4.05
CA PHE A 4 -15.55 -14.76 4.64
C PHE A 4 -17.04 -14.47 4.92
N THR A 5 -17.68 -15.30 5.74
CA THR A 5 -19.01 -15.02 6.29
C THR A 5 -18.84 -13.99 7.40
N LYS A 6 -19.86 -13.12 7.57
CA LYS A 6 -19.84 -12.05 8.58
C LYS A 6 -19.70 -12.57 10.01
N ASP A 7 -20.06 -13.83 10.24
CA ASP A 7 -19.97 -14.49 11.53
C ASP A 7 -18.64 -15.25 11.72
N SER A 8 -17.76 -15.25 10.72
CA SER A 8 -16.46 -15.91 10.84
C SER A 8 -15.55 -15.14 11.80
N PRO A 9 -14.77 -15.82 12.67
CA PRO A 9 -13.78 -15.17 13.52
C PRO A 9 -12.83 -14.27 12.72
N VAL A 10 -12.42 -14.69 11.53
CA VAL A 10 -11.52 -13.93 10.66
C VAL A 10 -12.13 -12.58 10.28
N TYR A 11 -13.41 -12.53 9.92
CA TYR A 11 -14.09 -11.28 9.57
C TYR A 11 -14.15 -10.32 10.76
N ILE A 12 -14.41 -10.84 11.96
CA ILE A 12 -14.54 -10.03 13.19
C ILE A 12 -13.18 -9.48 13.65
N TYR A 13 -12.13 -10.30 13.61
CA TYR A 13 -10.81 -9.91 14.14
C TYR A 13 -9.95 -9.14 13.15
N TYR A 14 -10.21 -9.25 11.83
CA TYR A 14 -9.40 -8.58 10.81
C TYR A 14 -9.32 -7.05 11.00
N PRO A 15 -10.42 -6.29 11.22
CA PRO A 15 -10.34 -4.86 11.46
C PRO A 15 -9.51 -4.51 12.70
N ILE A 16 -9.66 -5.27 13.78
CA ILE A 16 -8.91 -5.05 15.03
C ILE A 16 -7.41 -5.26 14.79
N PHE A 17 -7.04 -6.35 14.12
CA PHE A 17 -5.67 -6.62 13.74
C PHE A 17 -5.11 -5.49 12.88
N LYS A 18 -5.82 -5.11 11.81
CA LYS A 18 -5.38 -4.04 10.89
C LYS A 18 -5.12 -2.74 11.64
N TRP A 19 -6.10 -2.24 12.41
CA TRP A 19 -5.92 -1.00 13.17
C TRP A 19 -4.86 -1.11 14.27
N GLY A 20 -4.62 -2.31 14.81
CA GLY A 20 -3.48 -2.58 15.68
C GLY A 20 -2.14 -2.32 14.99
N VAL A 21 -1.96 -2.82 13.76
CA VAL A 21 -0.73 -2.62 12.97
C VAL A 21 -0.55 -1.13 12.60
N TYR A 22 -1.61 -0.44 12.19
CA TYR A 22 -1.56 1.02 11.96
C TYR A 22 -1.21 1.79 13.24
N GLY A 23 -1.70 1.34 14.40
CA GLY A 23 -1.33 1.89 15.70
C GLY A 23 0.15 1.71 16.02
N LEU A 24 0.75 0.57 15.67
CA LEU A 24 2.19 0.34 15.81
C LEU A 24 2.99 1.27 14.88
N LEU A 25 2.58 1.46 13.63
CA LEU A 25 3.22 2.44 12.75
C LEU A 25 3.12 3.87 13.30
N ALA A 26 1.98 4.25 13.87
CA ALA A 26 1.83 5.56 14.49
C ALA A 26 2.78 5.74 15.70
N ILE A 27 3.02 4.67 16.47
CA ILE A 27 4.04 4.68 17.53
C ILE A 27 5.44 4.86 16.92
N ASN A 28 5.76 4.15 15.83
CA ASN A 28 7.04 4.32 15.13
C ASN A 28 7.24 5.77 14.69
N VAL A 29 6.24 6.42 14.10
CA VAL A 29 6.31 7.86 13.75
C VAL A 29 6.72 8.71 14.94
N VAL A 30 6.13 8.47 16.12
CA VAL A 30 6.50 9.20 17.35
C VAL A 30 7.94 8.90 17.76
N LEU A 31 8.38 7.64 17.66
CA LEU A 31 9.76 7.26 17.98
C LEU A 31 10.76 7.95 17.04
N PHE A 32 10.51 8.00 15.74
CA PHE A 32 11.35 8.72 14.78
C PHE A 32 11.46 10.20 15.13
N PHE A 33 10.38 10.88 15.49
CA PHE A 33 10.44 12.28 15.94
C PHE A 33 11.21 12.49 17.25
N LEU A 34 11.29 11.47 18.12
CA LEU A 34 11.97 11.56 19.43
C LEU A 34 13.44 11.17 19.37
N HIS A 35 13.81 10.26 18.47
CA HIS A 35 15.12 9.61 18.46
C HIS A 35 15.94 9.89 17.20
N GLU A 36 15.28 10.27 16.10
CA GLU A 36 15.93 10.54 14.82
C GLU A 36 15.81 12.01 14.41
N THR A 37 16.17 12.33 13.16
CA THR A 37 16.05 13.69 12.64
C THR A 37 14.60 14.08 12.41
N PHE A 38 14.32 15.39 12.45
CA PHE A 38 12.99 15.91 12.13
C PHE A 38 12.54 15.53 10.71
N ILE A 39 13.49 15.41 9.77
CA ILE A 39 13.22 15.03 8.38
C ILE A 39 12.81 13.56 8.29
N GLU A 40 13.50 12.66 8.98
CA GLU A 40 13.13 11.24 9.04
C GLU A 40 11.75 11.04 9.69
N GLY A 41 11.46 11.78 10.76
CA GLY A 41 10.11 11.81 11.36
C GLY A 41 9.02 12.29 10.38
N LEU A 42 9.31 13.34 9.60
CA LEU A 42 8.40 13.85 8.59
C LEU A 42 8.20 12.86 7.43
N GLU A 43 9.25 12.13 7.05
CA GLU A 43 9.19 11.11 6.01
C GLU A 43 8.28 9.95 6.41
N THR A 44 8.50 9.35 7.58
CA THR A 44 7.64 8.24 8.05
C THR A 44 6.19 8.70 8.25
N LEU A 45 5.98 9.94 8.71
CA LEU A 45 4.65 10.54 8.78
C LEU A 45 4.00 10.67 7.39
N ALA A 46 4.76 11.06 6.36
CA ALA A 46 4.25 11.16 4.99
C ALA A 46 3.82 9.78 4.47
N TRP A 47 4.60 8.74 4.72
CA TRP A 47 4.24 7.36 4.38
C TRP A 47 2.98 6.87 5.11
N VAL A 48 2.86 7.11 6.42
CA VAL A 48 1.65 6.74 7.18
C VAL A 48 0.42 7.53 6.70
N ALA A 49 0.58 8.83 6.42
CA ALA A 49 -0.50 9.65 5.88
C ALA A 49 -0.96 9.11 4.52
N LEU A 50 -0.03 8.74 3.64
CA LEU A 50 -0.33 8.13 2.35
C LEU A 50 -1.10 6.81 2.51
N LEU A 51 -0.65 5.92 3.42
CA LEU A 51 -1.35 4.67 3.74
C LEU A 51 -2.79 4.91 4.20
N LEU A 52 -3.01 5.90 5.08
CA LEU A 52 -4.33 6.22 5.61
C LEU A 52 -5.25 6.77 4.52
N LEU A 53 -4.72 7.59 3.61
CA LEU A 53 -5.45 8.11 2.46
C LEU A 53 -5.83 6.99 1.48
N PHE A 54 -4.91 6.06 1.20
CA PHE A 54 -5.21 4.85 0.41
C PHE A 54 -6.24 3.95 1.09
N GLU A 55 -6.11 3.70 2.39
CA GLU A 55 -7.07 2.89 3.14
C GLU A 55 -8.46 3.53 3.09
N TRP A 56 -8.56 4.85 3.20
CA TRP A 56 -9.82 5.58 3.01
C TRP A 56 -10.38 5.37 1.60
N GLU A 57 -9.63 5.68 0.54
CA GLU A 57 -10.10 5.54 -0.84
C GLU A 57 -10.51 4.10 -1.18
N THR A 58 -9.67 3.13 -0.80
CA THR A 58 -9.92 1.72 -1.09
C THR A 58 -11.11 1.14 -0.31
N SER A 59 -11.39 1.67 0.88
CA SER A 59 -12.59 1.30 1.65
C SER A 59 -13.90 1.84 1.07
N GLN A 60 -13.81 2.79 0.14
CA GLN A 60 -14.94 3.54 -0.42
C GLN A 60 -15.03 3.39 -1.96
N LEU A 61 -14.35 2.41 -2.56
CA LEU A 61 -14.32 2.20 -4.03
C LEU A 61 -15.71 2.01 -4.66
N ASP A 62 -16.67 1.50 -3.89
CA ASP A 62 -18.05 1.26 -4.31
C ASP A 62 -18.95 2.51 -4.21
N LYS A 63 -18.44 3.61 -3.64
CA LYS A 63 -19.23 4.80 -3.32
C LYS A 63 -18.68 6.03 -4.04
N PRO A 64 -19.55 6.90 -4.56
CA PRO A 64 -19.09 8.21 -5.03
C PRO A 64 -18.59 9.04 -3.85
N TYR A 65 -17.65 9.95 -4.12
CA TYR A 65 -17.23 10.98 -3.16
C TYR A 65 -18.44 11.77 -2.65
N THR A 66 -18.47 12.05 -1.35
CA THR A 66 -19.58 12.80 -0.72
C THR A 66 -19.64 14.23 -1.27
N ASN A 67 -18.47 14.84 -1.48
CA ASN A 67 -18.36 16.17 -2.08
C ASN A 67 -16.99 16.38 -2.77
N LYS A 68 -16.86 17.50 -3.50
CA LYS A 68 -15.61 17.83 -4.22
C LYS A 68 -14.43 18.11 -3.28
N TRP A 69 -14.68 18.66 -2.09
CA TRP A 69 -13.64 19.00 -1.13
C TRP A 69 -12.97 17.76 -0.54
N GLU A 70 -13.75 16.74 -0.22
CA GLU A 70 -13.25 15.41 0.18
C GLU A 70 -12.25 14.89 -0.85
N LYS A 71 -12.66 14.86 -2.13
CA LYS A 71 -11.81 14.44 -3.25
C LYS A 71 -10.53 15.28 -3.35
N TYR A 72 -10.64 16.62 -3.32
CA TYR A 72 -9.47 17.49 -3.42
C TYR A 72 -8.51 17.33 -2.24
N SER A 73 -9.03 17.25 -1.01
CA SER A 73 -8.22 17.07 0.19
C SER A 73 -7.41 15.77 0.15
N ILE A 74 -8.03 14.67 -0.31
CA ILE A 74 -7.34 13.39 -0.47
C ILE A 74 -6.21 13.50 -1.49
N HIS A 75 -6.48 14.01 -2.70
CA HIS A 75 -5.46 14.11 -3.74
C HIS A 75 -4.34 15.10 -3.39
N ILE A 76 -4.64 16.22 -2.73
CA ILE A 76 -3.63 17.17 -2.26
C ILE A 76 -2.77 16.54 -1.16
N GLY A 77 -3.38 15.84 -0.21
CA GLY A 77 -2.66 15.12 0.85
C GLY A 77 -1.70 14.09 0.28
N ARG A 78 -2.16 13.31 -0.70
CA ARG A 78 -1.32 12.35 -1.44
C ARG A 78 -0.19 13.03 -2.18
N PHE A 79 -0.47 14.11 -2.91
CA PHE A 79 0.55 14.86 -3.63
C PHE A 79 1.68 15.35 -2.71
N ILE A 80 1.32 15.90 -1.54
CA ILE A 80 2.31 16.34 -0.54
C ILE A 80 3.11 15.14 -0.03
N ALA A 81 2.45 14.03 0.32
CA ALA A 81 3.14 12.83 0.77
C ALA A 81 4.12 12.30 -0.30
N TYR A 82 3.68 12.22 -1.56
CA TYR A 82 4.54 11.83 -2.68
C TYR A 82 5.74 12.74 -2.85
N ALA A 83 5.57 14.05 -2.72
CA ALA A 83 6.69 14.99 -2.85
C ALA A 83 7.77 14.72 -1.80
N VAL A 84 7.39 14.44 -0.55
CA VAL A 84 8.32 14.08 0.53
C VAL A 84 8.99 12.74 0.23
N ILE A 85 8.20 11.72 -0.10
CA ILE A 85 8.71 10.35 -0.36
C ILE A 85 9.67 10.33 -1.56
N LEU A 86 9.34 11.02 -2.64
CA LEU A 86 10.18 11.09 -3.83
C LEU A 86 11.49 11.84 -3.58
N TYR A 87 11.47 12.83 -2.67
CA TYR A 87 12.68 13.51 -2.24
C TYR A 87 13.63 12.55 -1.51
N SER A 88 13.14 11.77 -0.55
CA SER A 88 13.94 10.76 0.16
C SER A 88 14.44 9.66 -0.78
N ALA A 89 13.59 9.17 -1.69
CA ALA A 89 14.00 8.19 -2.69
C ALA A 89 15.10 8.71 -3.63
N TYR A 90 15.07 10.01 -3.95
CA TYR A 90 16.15 10.65 -4.69
C TYR A 90 17.45 10.71 -3.88
N GLU A 91 17.37 11.03 -2.59
CA GLU A 91 18.53 11.04 -1.69
C GLU A 91 19.19 9.66 -1.60
N TYR A 92 18.42 8.59 -1.42
CA TYR A 92 18.92 7.21 -1.43
C TYR A 92 19.55 6.81 -2.77
N ALA A 93 19.12 7.42 -3.88
CA ALA A 93 19.66 7.18 -5.20
C ALA A 93 20.95 7.97 -5.51
N THR A 94 21.40 8.86 -4.62
CA THR A 94 22.65 9.60 -4.83
C THR A 94 23.88 8.68 -4.76
N PRO A 95 24.92 8.91 -5.58
CA PRO A 95 26.17 8.14 -5.49
C PRO A 95 26.81 8.21 -4.10
N GLU A 96 26.72 9.37 -3.45
CA GLU A 96 27.28 9.63 -2.12
C GLU A 96 26.64 8.73 -1.07
N TYR A 97 25.30 8.74 -0.97
CA TYR A 97 24.57 7.90 -0.04
C TYR A 97 24.86 6.41 -0.26
N ARG A 98 24.85 5.95 -1.52
CA ARG A 98 25.11 4.54 -1.83
C ARG A 98 26.53 4.09 -1.54
N ALA A 99 27.51 4.99 -1.59
CA ALA A 99 28.89 4.68 -1.25
C ALA A 99 29.06 4.48 0.26
N GLU A 100 28.25 5.18 1.07
CA GLU A 100 28.30 5.13 2.54
C GLU A 100 27.42 4.01 3.12
N ASN A 101 26.15 3.95 2.73
CA ASN A 101 25.15 3.05 3.31
C ASN A 101 24.90 1.78 2.45
N GLY A 102 25.43 1.76 1.23
CA GLY A 102 25.13 0.71 0.25
C GLY A 102 23.86 1.00 -0.56
N PRO A 103 23.51 0.11 -1.52
CA PRO A 103 22.40 0.36 -2.44
C PRO A 103 21.04 -0.16 -1.94
N LEU A 104 20.98 -0.81 -0.76
CA LEU A 104 19.80 -1.53 -0.31
C LEU A 104 18.59 -0.60 -0.11
N ASP A 105 18.78 0.55 0.53
CA ASP A 105 17.69 1.51 0.81
C ASP A 105 17.12 2.14 -0.47
N MET A 106 17.97 2.33 -1.48
CA MET A 106 17.53 2.73 -2.82
C MET A 106 16.63 1.65 -3.44
N TYR A 107 17.05 0.38 -3.43
CA TYR A 107 16.24 -0.69 -4.00
C TYR A 107 14.93 -0.90 -3.23
N ASN A 108 14.97 -0.82 -1.91
CA ASN A 108 13.80 -0.89 -1.05
C ASN A 108 12.81 0.25 -1.35
N SER A 109 13.26 1.51 -1.33
CA SER A 109 12.40 2.68 -1.60
C SER A 109 11.81 2.66 -3.02
N LEU A 110 12.58 2.29 -4.03
CA LEU A 110 12.08 2.13 -5.40
C LEU A 110 11.04 1.00 -5.52
N THR A 111 11.22 -0.09 -4.77
CA THR A 111 10.25 -1.20 -4.74
C THR A 111 8.94 -0.75 -4.10
N TRP A 112 9.01 0.00 -3.00
CA TRP A 112 7.83 0.61 -2.38
C TRP A 112 7.11 1.59 -3.30
N LEU A 113 7.85 2.48 -3.96
CA LEU A 113 7.29 3.38 -4.97
C LEU A 113 6.60 2.62 -6.10
N GLY A 114 7.16 1.48 -6.53
CA GLY A 114 6.55 0.59 -7.51
C GLY A 114 5.22 0.01 -7.03
N ILE A 115 5.16 -0.49 -5.80
CA ILE A 115 3.90 -0.99 -5.20
C ILE A 115 2.87 0.12 -5.14
N VAL A 116 3.25 1.29 -4.64
CA VAL A 116 2.36 2.44 -4.55
C VAL A 116 1.85 2.88 -5.91
N ALA A 117 2.69 2.89 -6.94
CA ALA A 117 2.26 3.23 -8.30
C ALA A 117 1.24 2.22 -8.84
N LEU A 118 1.40 0.93 -8.53
CA LEU A 118 0.43 -0.10 -8.92
C LEU A 118 -0.88 0.02 -8.13
N LEU A 119 -0.83 0.36 -6.84
CA LEU A 119 -2.03 0.63 -6.03
C LEU A 119 -2.74 1.91 -6.49
N GLU A 120 -2.01 2.94 -6.88
CA GLU A 120 -2.59 4.15 -7.47
C GLU A 120 -3.35 3.80 -8.75
N TYR A 121 -2.73 2.97 -9.59
CA TYR A 121 -3.33 2.47 -10.81
C TYR A 121 -4.60 1.65 -10.53
N ASP A 122 -4.59 0.82 -9.49
CA ASP A 122 -5.76 0.05 -9.06
C ASP A 122 -6.94 0.93 -8.66
N VAL A 123 -6.65 2.00 -7.91
CA VAL A 123 -7.66 2.95 -7.46
C VAL A 123 -8.20 3.76 -8.63
N TYR A 124 -7.32 4.16 -9.56
CA TYR A 124 -7.68 4.99 -10.72
C TYR A 124 -8.47 4.23 -11.79
N ALA A 125 -8.04 3.04 -12.17
CA ALA A 125 -8.62 2.25 -13.26
C ALA A 125 -9.62 1.18 -12.78
N ASN A 126 -10.24 1.42 -11.62
CA ASN A 126 -11.08 0.47 -10.91
C ASN A 126 -12.15 -0.18 -11.81
N GLY A 127 -12.00 -1.48 -12.07
CA GLY A 127 -13.02 -2.26 -12.80
C GLY A 127 -12.94 -2.23 -14.34
N LEU A 128 -11.94 -1.57 -14.92
CA LEU A 128 -11.77 -1.46 -16.38
C LEU A 128 -10.69 -2.41 -16.93
N TYR A 129 -10.39 -3.50 -16.22
CA TYR A 129 -9.26 -4.36 -16.55
C TYR A 129 -9.61 -5.49 -17.50
N GLY A 130 -8.77 -5.65 -18.53
CA GLY A 130 -8.70 -6.89 -19.28
C GLY A 130 -8.07 -8.01 -18.45
N ARG A 131 -8.45 -9.27 -18.71
CA ARG A 131 -7.93 -10.44 -17.98
C ARG A 131 -6.39 -10.52 -17.96
N VAL A 132 -5.75 -10.24 -19.11
CA VAL A 132 -4.28 -10.27 -19.24
C VAL A 132 -3.61 -9.19 -18.40
N GLU A 133 -4.17 -7.98 -18.42
CA GLU A 133 -3.67 -6.84 -17.69
C GLU A 133 -3.71 -7.07 -16.17
N TRP A 134 -4.84 -7.60 -15.68
CA TRP A 134 -5.00 -7.99 -14.29
C TRP A 134 -3.92 -8.99 -13.84
N HIS A 135 -3.66 -10.02 -14.66
CA HIS A 135 -2.64 -11.03 -14.36
C HIS A 135 -1.23 -10.43 -14.34
N ILE A 136 -0.87 -9.59 -15.32
CA ILE A 136 0.46 -8.97 -15.38
C ILE A 136 0.66 -8.09 -14.15
N ARG A 137 -0.27 -7.18 -13.88
CA ARG A 137 -0.21 -6.25 -12.76
C ARG A 137 -0.05 -6.98 -11.42
N ASN A 138 -0.87 -7.98 -11.16
CA ASN A 138 -0.80 -8.74 -9.90
C ASN A 138 0.46 -9.61 -9.82
N THR A 139 0.96 -10.12 -10.94
CA THR A 139 2.26 -10.83 -10.98
C THR A 139 3.40 -9.89 -10.60
N ILE A 140 3.38 -8.64 -11.11
CA ILE A 140 4.37 -7.62 -10.75
C ILE A 140 4.31 -7.33 -9.24
N LYS A 141 3.11 -7.13 -8.67
CA LYS A 141 2.96 -6.90 -7.22
C LYS A 141 3.56 -8.05 -6.41
N VAL A 142 3.26 -9.30 -6.77
CA VAL A 142 3.83 -10.49 -6.10
C VAL A 142 5.36 -10.47 -6.14
N ILE A 143 5.96 -10.12 -7.27
CA ILE A 143 7.42 -10.00 -7.41
C ILE A 143 7.96 -8.88 -6.49
N LEU A 144 7.29 -7.72 -6.46
CA LEU A 144 7.70 -6.60 -5.62
C LEU A 144 7.60 -6.93 -4.12
N TYR A 145 6.51 -7.55 -3.65
CA TYR A 145 6.41 -7.99 -2.26
C TYR A 145 7.45 -9.05 -1.92
N ALA A 146 7.71 -10.01 -2.82
CA ALA A 146 8.76 -10.99 -2.62
C ALA A 146 10.14 -10.31 -2.45
N ALA A 147 10.43 -9.27 -3.24
CA ALA A 147 11.64 -8.48 -3.08
C ALA A 147 11.68 -7.76 -1.72
N LEU A 148 10.58 -7.16 -1.26
CA LEU A 148 10.51 -6.54 0.08
C LEU A 148 10.76 -7.52 1.22
N PHE A 149 10.21 -8.74 1.13
CA PHE A 149 10.52 -9.79 2.11
C PHE A 149 11.99 -10.18 2.10
N VAL A 150 12.64 -10.18 0.93
CA VAL A 150 14.09 -10.40 0.83
C VAL A 150 14.87 -9.27 1.50
N TYR A 151 14.54 -8.01 1.24
CA TYR A 151 15.21 -6.87 1.88
C TYR A 151 15.04 -6.87 3.40
N ALA A 152 13.82 -7.14 3.88
CA ALA A 152 13.55 -7.31 5.31
C ALA A 152 14.43 -8.43 5.91
N GLY A 153 14.52 -9.58 5.22
CA GLY A 153 15.40 -10.68 5.63
C GLY A 153 16.89 -10.34 5.62
N MET A 154 17.34 -9.48 4.69
CA MET A 154 18.71 -8.98 4.64
C MET A 154 19.03 -8.12 5.86
N TRP A 155 18.17 -7.16 6.23
CA TRP A 155 18.34 -6.38 7.45
C TRP A 155 18.37 -7.26 8.71
N ALA A 156 17.46 -8.24 8.80
CA ALA A 156 17.47 -9.19 9.92
C ALA A 156 18.78 -9.97 10.02
N TYR A 157 19.35 -10.38 8.88
CA TYR A 157 20.65 -11.08 8.82
C TYR A 157 21.82 -10.18 9.26
N GLU A 158 21.77 -8.90 8.91
CA GLU A 158 22.77 -7.89 9.31
C GLU A 158 22.62 -7.42 10.78
N GLY A 159 21.57 -7.88 11.47
CA GLY A 159 21.28 -7.54 12.86
C GLY A 159 20.34 -6.33 13.03
N GLY A 160 19.84 -5.76 11.94
CA GLY A 160 18.84 -4.69 11.90
C GLY A 160 17.44 -5.22 12.23
N ILE A 161 17.22 -5.63 13.48
CA ILE A 161 15.94 -6.20 13.92
C ILE A 161 14.82 -5.14 13.89
N LEU A 162 15.16 -3.87 14.16
CA LEU A 162 14.20 -2.77 14.11
C LEU A 162 13.74 -2.49 12.67
N ASP A 163 14.66 -2.49 11.71
CA ASP A 163 14.34 -2.28 10.28
C ASP A 163 13.51 -3.44 9.73
N PHE A 164 13.85 -4.68 10.11
CA PHE A 164 13.04 -5.86 9.78
C PHE A 164 11.62 -5.76 10.34
N TYR A 165 11.49 -5.35 11.61
CA TYR A 165 10.19 -5.16 12.26
C TYR A 165 9.37 -4.09 11.57
N ASP A 166 9.96 -2.91 11.33
CA ASP A 166 9.29 -1.79 10.67
C ASP A 166 8.83 -2.17 9.26
N ALA A 167 9.73 -2.74 8.44
CA ALA A 167 9.41 -3.23 7.11
C ALA A 167 8.27 -4.25 7.09
N THR A 168 8.22 -5.15 8.09
CA THR A 168 7.14 -6.13 8.22
C THR A 168 5.79 -5.46 8.48
N LEU A 169 5.74 -4.42 9.31
CA LEU A 169 4.51 -3.66 9.54
C LEU A 169 4.02 -2.97 8.26
N TRP A 170 4.94 -2.34 7.51
CA TRP A 170 4.62 -1.72 6.22
C TRP A 170 4.05 -2.72 5.22
N ILE A 171 4.68 -3.89 5.08
CA ILE A 171 4.18 -4.97 4.20
C ILE A 171 2.76 -5.37 4.57
N ILE A 172 2.48 -5.55 5.86
CA ILE A 172 1.14 -5.92 6.34
C ILE A 172 0.12 -4.81 6.01
N CYS A 173 0.46 -3.54 6.21
CA CYS A 173 -0.43 -2.41 5.93
C CYS A 173 -0.73 -2.26 4.43
N PHE A 174 0.29 -2.30 3.58
CA PHE A 174 0.10 -2.24 2.12
C PHE A 174 -0.69 -3.44 1.59
N PHE A 175 -0.42 -4.63 2.13
CA PHE A 175 -1.21 -5.82 1.80
C PHE A 175 -2.69 -5.66 2.24
N ALA A 176 -2.96 -5.01 3.37
CA ALA A 176 -4.32 -4.76 3.82
C ALA A 176 -5.11 -3.83 2.87
N ILE A 177 -4.44 -2.82 2.30
CA ILE A 177 -5.00 -1.96 1.25
C ILE A 177 -5.31 -2.80 0.00
N GLU A 178 -4.38 -3.63 -0.43
CA GLU A 178 -4.56 -4.48 -1.60
C GLU A 178 -5.71 -5.50 -1.43
N LEU A 179 -5.92 -6.02 -0.22
CA LEU A 179 -7.07 -6.85 0.10
C LEU A 179 -8.41 -6.09 -0.04
N ASN A 180 -8.46 -4.79 0.24
CA ASN A 180 -9.67 -3.99 0.00
C ASN A 180 -9.96 -3.92 -1.51
N ILE A 181 -8.91 -3.70 -2.32
CA ILE A 181 -8.99 -3.63 -3.78
C ILE A 181 -9.45 -4.98 -4.34
N PHE A 182 -8.84 -6.10 -3.94
CA PHE A 182 -9.24 -7.42 -4.43
C PHE A 182 -10.70 -7.77 -4.09
N LYS A 183 -11.15 -7.45 -2.87
CA LYS A 183 -12.56 -7.63 -2.49
C LYS A 183 -13.51 -6.83 -3.39
N PHE A 184 -13.10 -5.64 -3.80
CA PHE A 184 -13.87 -4.83 -4.75
C PHE A 184 -13.83 -5.44 -6.15
N GLU A 185 -12.67 -5.83 -6.66
CA GLU A 185 -12.50 -6.46 -7.98
C GLU A 185 -13.30 -7.76 -8.14
N GLU A 186 -13.41 -8.58 -7.09
CA GLU A 186 -14.24 -9.81 -7.10
C GLU A 186 -15.73 -9.54 -7.38
N THR A 187 -16.20 -8.31 -7.15
CA THR A 187 -17.59 -7.92 -7.43
C THR A 187 -17.84 -7.54 -8.88
N LEU A 188 -16.80 -7.38 -9.70
CA LEU A 188 -16.88 -6.86 -11.06
C LEU A 188 -16.58 -7.93 -12.12
N PRO A 189 -17.32 -7.96 -13.25
CA PRO A 189 -16.95 -8.80 -14.39
C PRO A 189 -15.71 -8.24 -15.10
N TYR A 190 -14.91 -9.10 -15.73
CA TYR A 190 -13.77 -8.65 -16.56
C TYR A 190 -14.27 -7.86 -17.79
N SER A 191 -13.54 -6.81 -18.18
CA SER A 191 -13.88 -6.04 -19.38
C SER A 191 -13.80 -6.94 -20.62
N GLY A 192 -14.90 -7.05 -21.37
CA GLY A 192 -15.02 -7.94 -22.53
C GLY A 192 -15.84 -9.22 -22.31
N GLU A 193 -16.32 -9.48 -21.10
CA GLU A 193 -17.34 -10.51 -20.83
C GLU A 193 -18.78 -9.96 -20.80
N GLU A 194 -19.03 -8.73 -21.29
CA GLU A 194 -20.30 -8.01 -21.10
C GLU A 194 -21.57 -8.84 -21.37
N MET A 195 -22.52 -8.72 -20.41
CA MET A 195 -23.97 -8.64 -20.66
C MET A 195 -24.60 -9.71 -21.58
N GLY A 196 -24.05 -10.91 -21.61
CA GLY A 196 -24.61 -12.05 -22.33
C GLY A 196 -25.78 -12.75 -21.62
N LYS A 197 -26.55 -12.07 -20.76
CA LYS A 197 -27.82 -12.59 -20.20
C LYS A 197 -28.84 -11.48 -20.03
N ASP A 198 -29.32 -10.95 -21.15
CA ASP A 198 -30.77 -10.80 -21.30
C ASP A 198 -31.40 -12.18 -21.07
N LYS A 199 -31.95 -12.39 -19.87
CA LYS A 199 -33.01 -13.38 -19.72
C LYS A 199 -34.31 -12.60 -19.64
N PRO A 200 -35.19 -12.67 -20.65
CA PRO A 200 -36.57 -12.27 -20.44
C PRO A 200 -37.16 -13.27 -19.45
N VAL A 201 -37.68 -12.79 -18.32
CA VAL A 201 -38.60 -13.60 -17.52
C VAL A 201 -40.00 -13.19 -17.96
N SER A 202 -40.52 -13.98 -18.90
CA SER A 202 -41.95 -14.24 -19.07
C SER A 202 -42.52 -14.95 -17.86
#